data_AF-A0A368FG13-F1
#
_entry.id   AF-A0A368FG13-F1
#
_cell.length_a   1.000
_cell.length_b   1.000
_cell.length_c   1.000
_cell.angle_alpha   90.00
_cell.angle_beta   90.00
_cell.angle_gamma   90.00
#
_symmetry.space_group_name_H-M   'P 1'
#
loop_
_entity.id
_entity.type
_entity.pdbx_description
1 polymer ?
#
loop_
_entity_poly.entity_id
_entity_poly.type
_entity_poly.pdbx_seq_one_letter_code
_entity_poly.pdbx_strand_id
1 'polypeptide(L)'
;MDLYVRCTLEYLDTSSTKYFSGKFFVDPGEGSFTVVEYKPDGKKEEVHKFFAHEFSPLGRPPSKSTAQQFWLDFDICKQPSGRLHKRKRKLIFKTADHSQKVKDIYDELNKMFSKKPRESIIILPFS
;
A
#
# COMPACT_ATOMS: atom_id res chain seq x y z
N MET A 1 -17.92 0.75 1.78
CA MET A 1 -17.76 0.45 0.35
C MET A 1 -16.66 -0.59 0.25
N ASP A 2 -16.94 -1.75 -0.31
CA ASP A 2 -15.92 -2.79 -0.51
C ASP A 2 -15.13 -2.48 -1.78
N LEU A 3 -13.87 -2.07 -1.62
CA LEU A 3 -12.97 -1.82 -2.74
C LEU A 3 -12.27 -3.12 -3.11
N TYR A 4 -12.22 -3.44 -4.40
CA TYR A 4 -11.49 -4.62 -4.89
C TYR A 4 -10.40 -4.17 -5.86
N VAL A 5 -9.16 -4.53 -5.54
CA VAL A 5 -7.98 -3.99 -6.24
C VAL A 5 -7.15 -5.11 -6.85
N ARG A 6 -6.54 -4.82 -7.99
CA ARG A 6 -5.44 -5.61 -8.56
C ARG A 6 -4.14 -4.87 -8.29
N CYS A 7 -3.18 -5.57 -7.70
CA CYS A 7 -1.90 -5.02 -7.32
C CYS A 7 -0.76 -5.66 -8.11
N THR A 8 0.21 -4.83 -8.50
CA THR A 8 1.50 -5.28 -9.02
C THR A 8 2.60 -4.71 -8.12
N LEU A 9 3.35 -5.61 -7.49
CA LEU A 9 4.52 -5.26 -6.69
C LEU A 9 5.78 -5.48 -7.53
N GLU A 10 6.46 -4.38 -7.85
CA GLU A 10 7.75 -4.36 -8.54
C GLU A 10 8.90 -4.37 -7.52
N TYR A 11 9.95 -5.13 -7.83
CA TYR A 11 11.17 -5.16 -7.03
C TYR A 11 12.27 -4.32 -7.70
N LEU A 12 13.17 -3.75 -6.89
CA LEU A 12 14.25 -2.88 -7.37
C LEU A 12 15.43 -3.71 -7.92
N ASP A 13 15.83 -4.74 -7.18
CA ASP A 13 17.05 -5.50 -7.44
C ASP A 13 16.86 -6.65 -8.44
N THR A 14 15.63 -6.91 -8.86
CA THR A 14 15.30 -7.98 -9.82
C THR A 14 14.20 -7.51 -10.77
N SER A 15 14.12 -8.12 -11.95
CA SER A 15 13.00 -7.97 -12.88
C SER A 15 11.73 -8.71 -12.44
N SER A 16 11.72 -9.25 -11.21
CA SER A 16 10.58 -9.99 -10.69
C SER A 16 9.43 -9.02 -10.39
N THR A 17 8.20 -9.51 -10.57
CA THR A 17 6.98 -8.82 -10.18
C THR A 17 6.07 -9.80 -9.46
N LYS A 18 5.42 -9.37 -8.37
CA LYS A 18 4.36 -10.17 -7.73
C LYS A 18 3.01 -9.54 -8.07
N TYR A 19 2.07 -10.37 -8.53
CA TYR A 19 0.70 -9.99 -8.79
C TYR A 19 -0.19 -10.57 -7.71
N PHE A 20 -1.15 -9.79 -7.22
CA PHE A 20 -2.17 -10.25 -6.29
C PHE A 20 -3.41 -9.37 -6.43
N SER A 21 -4.57 -9.88 -6.04
CA SER A 21 -5.82 -9.12 -6.08
C SER A 21 -6.71 -9.51 -4.90
N GLY A 22 -7.56 -8.59 -4.46
CA GLY A 22 -8.37 -8.87 -3.29
C GLY A 22 -9.18 -7.70 -2.80
N LYS A 23 -9.90 -7.93 -1.72
CA LYS A 23 -10.58 -6.86 -0.98
C LYS A 23 -9.56 -5.98 -0.31
N PHE A 24 -9.73 -4.68 -0.47
CA PHE A 24 -8.84 -3.65 0.04
C PHE A 24 -9.40 -3.03 1.31
N PHE A 25 -8.59 -3.06 2.38
CA PHE A 25 -8.92 -2.51 3.69
C PHE A 25 -7.84 -1.54 4.12
N VAL A 26 -8.23 -0.39 4.64
CA VAL A 26 -7.32 0.58 5.25
C VAL A 26 -7.61 0.62 6.74
N ASP A 27 -6.55 0.56 7.54
CA ASP A 27 -6.58 0.83 8.98
C ASP A 27 -5.82 2.14 9.26
N PRO A 28 -6.53 3.28 9.31
CA PRO A 28 -5.90 4.55 9.65
C PRO A 28 -5.40 4.62 11.11
N GLY A 29 -5.84 3.72 11.99
CA GLY A 29 -5.39 3.65 13.39
C GLY A 29 -3.99 3.06 13.49
N GLU A 30 -3.74 1.99 12.75
CA GLU A 30 -2.42 1.34 12.67
C GLU A 30 -1.48 2.01 11.66
N GLY A 31 -2.03 2.83 10.75
CA GLY A 31 -1.24 3.38 9.65
C GLY A 31 -0.89 2.31 8.62
N SER A 32 -1.79 1.33 8.43
CA SER A 32 -1.60 0.18 7.55
C SER A 32 -2.76 0.01 6.57
N PHE A 33 -2.51 -0.72 5.49
CA PHE A 33 -3.57 -1.21 4.61
C PHE A 33 -3.28 -2.66 4.23
N THR A 34 -4.32 -3.37 3.84
CA THR A 34 -4.29 -4.80 3.59
C THR A 34 -5.09 -5.14 2.35
N VAL A 35 -4.54 -6.02 1.50
CA VAL A 35 -5.28 -6.67 0.42
C VAL A 35 -5.47 -8.14 0.77
N VAL A 36 -6.72 -8.57 0.91
CA VAL A 36 -7.09 -9.95 1.27
C VAL A 36 -7.52 -10.68 0.00
N GLU A 37 -6.70 -11.63 -0.43
CA GLU A 37 -6.97 -12.53 -1.54
C GLU A 37 -7.73 -13.76 -1.05
N TYR A 38 -8.94 -13.97 -1.56
CA TYR A 38 -9.74 -15.16 -1.29
C TYR A 38 -9.40 -16.25 -2.29
N LYS A 39 -8.70 -17.30 -1.84
CA LYS A 39 -8.40 -18.44 -2.71
C LYS A 39 -9.66 -19.29 -2.94
N PRO A 40 -9.93 -19.71 -4.19
CA PRO A 40 -11.14 -20.46 -4.55
C PRO A 40 -11.19 -21.86 -3.92
N ASP A 41 -10.06 -22.36 -3.42
CA ASP A 41 -9.93 -23.64 -2.73
C ASP A 41 -10.32 -23.58 -1.24
N GLY A 42 -10.70 -22.39 -0.73
CA GLY A 42 -11.14 -22.19 0.65
C GLY A 42 -10.06 -22.40 1.71
N LYS A 43 -8.80 -22.62 1.32
CA LYS A 43 -7.75 -23.14 2.21
C LYS A 43 -6.83 -22.08 2.83
N LYS A 44 -6.82 -20.84 2.31
CA LYS A 44 -6.15 -19.72 3.00
C LYS A 44 -6.48 -18.38 2.34
N GLU A 45 -6.82 -17.39 3.16
CA GLU A 45 -6.75 -15.98 2.77
C GLU A 45 -5.26 -15.58 2.70
N GLU A 46 -4.79 -15.11 1.54
CA GLU A 46 -3.46 -14.50 1.45
C GLU A 46 -3.60 -13.01 1.78
N VAL A 47 -3.00 -12.62 2.91
CA VAL A 47 -3.12 -11.27 3.47
C VAL A 47 -1.86 -10.47 3.12
N HIS A 48 -2.00 -9.50 2.24
CA HIS A 48 -0.92 -8.60 1.85
C HIS A 48 -1.04 -7.29 2.62
N LYS A 49 -0.37 -7.22 3.77
CA LYS A 49 -0.33 -6.04 4.63
C LYS A 49 0.87 -5.15 4.30
N PHE A 50 0.64 -3.84 4.29
CA PHE A 50 1.66 -2.82 4.08
C PHE A 50 1.44 -1.66 5.04
N PHE A 51 2.52 -0.98 5.42
CA PHE A 51 2.47 0.17 6.33
C PHE A 51 2.83 1.46 5.61
N ALA A 52 2.17 2.56 5.97
CA ALA A 52 2.40 3.88 5.38
C ALA A 52 3.87 4.31 5.42
N HIS A 53 4.58 3.98 6.51
CA HIS A 53 5.98 4.36 6.71
C HIS A 53 6.97 3.64 5.76
N GLU A 54 6.56 2.53 5.12
CA GLU A 54 7.35 1.82 4.09
C GLU A 54 7.42 2.61 2.77
N PHE A 55 6.54 3.59 2.57
CA PHE A 55 6.42 4.34 1.33
C PHE A 55 6.96 5.76 1.47
N SER A 56 7.27 6.34 0.31
CA SER A 56 7.40 7.79 0.20
C SER A 56 6.03 8.47 0.45
N PRO A 57 6.01 9.75 0.85
CA PRO A 57 4.76 10.50 0.98
C PRO A 57 3.87 10.36 -0.24
N LEU A 58 2.57 10.26 -0.01
CA LEU A 58 1.60 10.11 -1.09
C LEU A 58 1.72 11.31 -2.05
N GLY A 59 1.87 11.01 -3.34
CA GLY A 59 1.97 12.01 -4.40
C GLY A 59 0.65 12.76 -4.63
N ARG A 60 0.52 13.46 -5.76
CA ARG A 60 -0.77 14.10 -6.11
C ARG A 60 -1.83 13.05 -6.46
N PRO A 61 -3.12 13.35 -6.23
CA PRO A 61 -4.20 12.47 -6.66
C PRO A 61 -4.16 12.25 -8.18
N PRO A 62 -4.66 11.10 -8.67
CA PRO A 62 -4.83 10.86 -10.10
C PRO A 62 -5.67 11.98 -10.73
N SER A 63 -5.08 12.74 -11.66
CA SER A 63 -5.68 13.97 -12.19
C SER A 63 -6.76 13.74 -13.24
N LYS A 64 -6.75 12.57 -13.89
CA LYS A 64 -7.75 12.21 -14.91
C LYS A 64 -8.82 11.31 -14.28
N SER A 65 -10.09 11.63 -14.51
CA SER A 65 -11.22 10.77 -14.13
C SER A 65 -11.17 9.38 -14.78
N THR A 66 -10.41 9.25 -15.87
CA THR A 66 -10.17 7.99 -16.60
C THR A 66 -8.94 7.23 -16.12
N ALA A 67 -8.23 7.70 -15.09
CA ALA A 67 -7.09 6.97 -14.55
C ALA A 67 -7.56 5.62 -14.00
N GLN A 68 -7.08 4.53 -14.59
CA GLN A 68 -7.38 3.15 -14.18
C GLN A 68 -6.34 2.59 -13.21
N GLN A 69 -5.24 3.32 -13.01
CA GLN A 69 -4.15 2.92 -12.14
C GLN A 69 -3.41 4.11 -11.53
N PHE A 70 -2.83 3.90 -10.36
CA PHE A 70 -1.80 4.75 -9.76
C PHE A 70 -0.80 3.85 -9.01
N TRP A 71 0.29 4.42 -8.50
CA TRP A 71 1.28 3.65 -7.77
C TRP A 71 1.75 4.39 -6.52
N LEU A 72 2.27 3.60 -5.57
CA LEU A 72 3.04 4.06 -4.43
C LEU A 72 4.50 3.68 -4.64
N ASP A 73 5.40 4.63 -4.40
CA ASP A 73 6.83 4.38 -4.41
C ASP A 73 7.28 3.97 -3.00
N PHE A 74 7.95 2.84 -2.88
CA PHE A 74 8.55 2.43 -1.61
C PHE A 74 9.74 3.34 -1.29
N ASP A 75 9.91 3.64 0.00
CA ASP A 75 11.10 4.35 0.47
C ASP A 75 12.29 3.39 0.46
N ILE A 76 13.14 3.51 -0.55
CA ILE A 76 14.30 2.63 -0.74
C ILE A 76 15.32 2.81 0.40
N CYS A 77 15.40 4.00 0.99
CA CYS A 77 16.36 4.30 2.06
C CYS A 77 16.00 3.60 3.37
N LYS A 78 14.72 3.24 3.57
CA LYS A 78 14.25 2.50 4.76
C LYS A 78 14.34 0.99 4.62
N GLN A 79 14.72 0.49 3.45
CA GLN A 79 14.77 -0.95 3.19
C GLN A 79 16.19 -1.48 3.41
N PRO A 80 16.33 -2.66 4.06
CA PRO A 80 17.63 -3.27 4.24
C PRO A 80 18.24 -3.61 2.88
N SER A 81 19.46 -3.14 2.64
CA SER A 81 20.26 -3.51 1.48
C SER A 81 21.09 -4.75 1.79
N GLY A 82 20.97 -5.81 0.99
CA GLY A 82 21.79 -7.00 1.14
C GLY A 82 21.43 -8.08 0.14
N ARG A 83 22.34 -9.04 -0.07
CA ARG A 83 22.21 -10.09 -1.09
C ARG A 83 20.96 -10.98 -0.92
N LEU A 84 20.39 -11.02 0.28
CA LEU A 84 19.21 -11.83 0.64
C LEU A 84 17.91 -11.02 0.67
N HIS A 85 17.97 -9.69 0.56
CA HIS A 85 16.80 -8.82 0.64
C HIS A 85 16.36 -8.40 -0.77
N LYS A 86 15.10 -8.72 -1.12
CA LYS A 86 14.47 -8.19 -2.33
C LYS A 86 13.83 -6.85 -2.00
N ARG A 87 14.50 -5.75 -2.34
CA ARG A 87 13.93 -4.43 -2.11
C ARG A 87 12.74 -4.20 -3.03
N LYS A 88 11.65 -3.72 -2.46
CA LYS A 88 10.43 -3.32 -3.16
C LYS A 88 10.65 -1.94 -3.77
N ARG A 89 10.18 -1.73 -4.99
CA ARG A 89 10.30 -0.46 -5.72
C ARG A 89 8.97 0.26 -5.78
N LYS A 90 7.94 -0.40 -6.32
CA LYS A 90 6.62 0.19 -6.55
C LYS A 90 5.51 -0.79 -6.22
N LEU A 91 4.42 -0.26 -5.66
CA LEU A 91 3.14 -0.96 -5.58
C LEU A 91 2.13 -0.24 -6.46
N ILE A 92 1.74 -0.88 -7.56
CA ILE A 92 0.79 -0.34 -8.53
C ILE A 92 -0.61 -0.86 -8.20
N PHE A 93 -1.56 0.02 -8.02
CA PHE A 93 -2.98 -0.29 -7.84
C PHE A 93 -3.71 -0.12 -9.17
N LYS A 94 -4.54 -1.10 -9.53
CA LYS A 94 -5.50 -1.03 -10.63
C LYS A 94 -6.88 -1.40 -10.14
N THR A 95 -7.91 -0.74 -10.67
CA THR A 95 -9.29 -1.15 -10.40
C THR A 95 -9.56 -2.49 -11.07
N ALA A 96 -10.30 -3.37 -10.41
CA ALA A 96 -10.70 -4.64 -11.01
C ALA A 96 -11.90 -4.50 -11.96
N ASP A 97 -12.65 -3.41 -11.82
CA ASP A 97 -13.85 -3.07 -12.59
C ASP A 97 -13.78 -1.60 -13.05
N HIS A 98 -14.41 -1.28 -14.18
CA HIS A 98 -14.51 0.09 -14.71
C HIS A 98 -15.49 0.98 -13.92
N SER A 99 -16.34 0.38 -13.10
CA SER A 99 -17.28 1.08 -12.20
C SER A 99 -16.61 1.67 -10.97
N GLN A 100 -15.51 1.07 -10.50
CA GLN A 100 -14.73 1.58 -9.36
C GLN A 100 -13.76 2.65 -9.83
N LYS A 101 -13.66 3.76 -9.09
CA LYS A 101 -12.72 4.84 -9.43
C LYS A 101 -11.43 4.61 -8.67
N VAL A 102 -10.31 4.65 -9.38
CA VAL A 102 -8.99 4.55 -8.73
C VAL A 102 -8.75 5.68 -7.71
N LYS A 103 -9.50 6.80 -7.87
CA LYS A 103 -9.55 7.90 -6.92
C LYS A 103 -10.07 7.49 -5.54
N ASP A 104 -11.04 6.59 -5.46
CA ASP A 104 -11.60 6.16 -4.17
C ASP A 104 -10.54 5.40 -3.35
N ILE A 105 -9.73 4.57 -4.01
CA ILE A 105 -8.58 3.90 -3.39
C ILE A 105 -7.55 4.91 -2.90
N TYR A 106 -7.25 5.92 -3.74
CA TYR A 106 -6.32 7.00 -3.38
C TYR A 106 -6.83 7.78 -2.15
N ASP A 107 -8.11 8.15 -2.13
CA ASP A 107 -8.72 8.94 -1.06
C ASP A 107 -8.71 8.15 0.27
N GLU A 108 -8.94 6.84 0.24
CA GLU A 108 -8.78 5.97 1.42
C GLU A 108 -7.33 5.91 1.92
N LEU A 109 -6.36 5.72 1.02
CA LEU A 109 -4.94 5.74 1.38
C LEU A 109 -4.54 7.09 1.96
N ASN A 110 -5.03 8.19 1.42
CA ASN A 110 -4.69 9.53 1.87
C ASN A 110 -5.04 9.77 3.35
N LYS A 111 -6.10 9.13 3.86
CA LYS A 111 -6.47 9.18 5.29
C LYS A 111 -5.39 8.58 6.20
N MET A 112 -4.69 7.56 5.71
CA MET A 112 -3.60 6.88 6.41
C MET A 112 -2.29 7.67 6.32
N PHE A 113 -1.95 8.19 5.13
CA PHE A 113 -0.73 8.97 4.90
C PHE A 113 -0.75 10.38 5.52
N SER A 114 -1.93 10.98 5.68
CA SER A 114 -2.08 12.33 6.24
C SER A 114 -1.98 12.37 7.77
N LYS A 115 -2.05 11.20 8.44
CA LYS A 115 -1.82 11.14 9.88
C LYS A 115 -0.33 11.24 10.14
N LYS A 116 0.10 12.37 10.69
CA LYS A 116 1.43 12.47 11.29
C LYS A 116 1.61 11.29 12.25
N PRO A 117 2.80 10.65 12.30
CA PRO A 117 3.08 9.72 13.37
C PRO A 117 2.76 10.45 14.67
N ARG A 118 1.89 9.88 15.50
CA ARG A 118 1.76 10.33 16.88
C ARG A 118 3.14 10.06 17.48
N GLU A 119 3.96 11.09 17.54
CA GLU A 119 5.10 11.12 18.43
C GLU A 119 4.51 10.80 19.80
N SER A 120 4.76 9.58 20.27
CA SER A 120 4.65 9.27 21.68
C SER A 120 5.54 10.29 22.37
N ILE A 121 4.94 11.32 22.96
CA ILE A 121 5.62 12.27 23.81
C ILE A 121 6.13 11.44 24.99
N ILE A 122 7.37 10.95 24.89
CA ILE A 122 8.10 10.44 26.03
C ILE A 122 8.48 11.70 26.81
N ILE A 123 7.63 12.06 27.77
CA ILE A 123 8.02 13.01 28.81
C ILE A 123 9.12 12.30 29.61
N LEU A 124 10.38 12.60 29.30
CA LEU A 124 11.48 12.24 30.18
C LEU A 124 11.35 13.12 31.44
N PRO A 125 11.21 12.54 32.65
CA PRO A 125 11.35 13.34 33.86
C PRO A 125 12.81 13.79 33.95
N PHE A 126 13.02 15.10 33.92
CA PHE A 126 14.29 15.68 34.35
C PHE A 126 14.41 15.47 35.86
N SER A 127 15.42 14.69 36.27
CA SER A 127 16.00 14.68 37.63
C SER A 127 17.25 15.53 37.64
#